data_AF-A0A7W3T9A1-F1
#
_entry.id   AF-A0A7W3T9A1-F1
#
_cell.length_a   1.000
_cell.length_b   1.000
_cell.length_c   1.000
_cell.angle_alpha   90.00
_cell.angle_beta   90.00
_cell.angle_gamma   90.00
#
_symmetry.space_group_name_H-M   'P 1'
#
loop_
_entity.id
_entity.type
_entity.pdbx_description
1 polymer ?
#
loop_
_entity_poly.entity_id
_entity_poly.type
_entity_poly.pdbx_seq_one_letter_code
_entity_poly.pdbx_strand_id
1 'polypeptide(L)'
;SSGTFVAAVAAHFPRVTPGPMDPSVDRTPTMAGRRAVERIGEEYGIADVNLIKPGVGETTRVLLRRVPWRIVARRDAGPDLDHIRLLAEQRGVPIEEVDDLPYRCLGLIHPQYTRGATGADGKAAR
;
A
#
# COMPACT_ATOMS: atom_id res chain seq x y z
N SER A 1 16.36 -13.82 17.22
CA SER A 1 16.53 -13.49 15.78
C SER A 1 15.18 -13.61 15.08
N SER A 2 15.06 -13.23 13.80
CA SER A 2 13.83 -13.45 13.00
C SER A 2 13.35 -14.92 13.07
N GLY A 3 14.28 -15.88 13.13
CA GLY A 3 13.96 -17.32 13.26
C GLY A 3 13.26 -17.69 14.56
N THR A 4 13.61 -17.06 15.68
CA THR A 4 12.96 -17.31 16.98
C THR A 4 11.50 -16.82 17.00
N PHE A 5 11.24 -15.69 16.35
CA PHE A 5 9.88 -15.14 16.23
C PHE A 5 8.99 -16.00 15.33
N VAL A 6 9.49 -16.38 14.15
CA VAL A 6 8.74 -17.25 13.22
C VAL A 6 8.44 -18.60 13.87
N ALA A 7 9.40 -19.18 14.60
CA ALA A 7 9.20 -20.44 15.31
C ALA A 7 8.12 -20.31 16.40
N ALA A 8 8.10 -19.21 17.15
CA ALA A 8 7.08 -18.95 18.18
C ALA A 8 5.68 -18.82 17.56
N VAL A 9 5.54 -18.08 16.46
CA VAL A 9 4.26 -17.98 15.73
C VAL A 9 3.82 -19.33 15.17
N ALA A 10 4.73 -20.09 14.56
CA ALA A 10 4.45 -21.40 13.99
C ALA A 10 3.99 -22.41 15.05
N ALA A 11 4.51 -22.33 16.29
CA ALA A 11 4.08 -23.18 17.40
C ALA A 11 2.59 -23.00 17.78
N HIS A 12 1.96 -21.88 17.38
CA HIS A 12 0.54 -21.65 17.58
C HIS A 12 -0.35 -22.19 16.44
N PHE A 13 0.20 -22.52 15.27
CA PHE A 13 -0.58 -22.99 14.11
C PHE A 13 -1.43 -24.24 14.38
N PRO A 14 -0.98 -25.25 15.15
CA PRO A 14 -1.81 -26.40 15.47
C PRO A 14 -3.10 -26.07 16.25
N ARG A 15 -3.19 -24.86 16.83
CA ARG A 15 -4.37 -24.38 17.58
C ARG A 15 -5.38 -23.63 16.71
N VAL A 16 -5.05 -23.38 15.45
CA VAL A 16 -5.92 -22.66 14.52
C VAL A 16 -6.50 -23.69 13.55
N THR A 17 -7.82 -23.77 13.48
CA THR A 17 -8.50 -24.45 12.37
C THR A 17 -8.67 -23.42 11.26
N PRO A 18 -8.03 -23.59 10.09
CA PRO A 18 -8.30 -22.71 8.97
C PRO A 18 -9.79 -22.80 8.63
N GLY A 19 -10.43 -21.65 8.45
CA GLY A 19 -11.78 -21.61 7.87
C GLY A 19 -11.77 -22.17 6.45
N PRO A 20 -12.93 -22.57 5.91
CA PRO A 20 -13.02 -23.04 4.53
C PRO A 20 -12.47 -21.95 3.59
N MET A 21 -11.38 -22.28 2.91
CA MET A 21 -10.89 -21.47 1.80
C MET A 21 -11.77 -21.76 0.59
N ASP A 22 -12.27 -20.70 -0.06
CA ASP A 22 -13.01 -20.83 -1.30
C ASP A 22 -12.11 -21.51 -2.37
N PRO A 23 -12.49 -22.71 -2.86
CA PRO A 23 -11.73 -23.44 -3.87
C PRO A 23 -11.87 -22.85 -5.27
N SER A 24 -12.85 -21.95 -5.50
CA SER A 24 -13.06 -21.27 -6.79
C SER A 24 -12.08 -20.14 -7.05
N VAL A 25 -11.37 -19.67 -6.02
CA VAL A 25 -10.37 -18.60 -6.13
C VAL A 25 -9.12 -19.16 -6.80
N ASP A 26 -8.84 -18.70 -8.02
CA ASP A 26 -7.56 -18.97 -8.71
C ASP A 26 -6.42 -18.30 -7.96
N ARG A 27 -5.47 -19.12 -7.51
CA ARG A 27 -4.29 -18.71 -6.73
C ARG A 27 -3.00 -18.87 -7.53
N THR A 28 -3.10 -19.08 -8.84
CA THR A 28 -1.96 -19.12 -9.73
C THR A 28 -1.18 -17.82 -9.58
N PRO A 29 0.12 -17.86 -9.23
CA PRO A 29 0.93 -16.66 -9.14
C PRO A 29 0.92 -15.92 -10.48
N THR A 30 0.62 -14.61 -10.43
CA THR A 30 0.62 -13.76 -11.63
C THR A 30 1.65 -12.64 -11.51
N MET A 31 2.05 -12.08 -12.66
CA MET A 31 2.92 -10.90 -12.73
C MET A 31 2.14 -9.58 -12.68
N ALA A 32 0.83 -9.62 -12.40
CA ALA A 32 -0.06 -8.45 -12.47
C ALA A 32 0.37 -7.31 -11.53
N GLY A 33 0.76 -7.65 -10.30
CA GLY A 33 1.22 -6.66 -9.32
C GLY A 33 2.48 -5.91 -9.79
N ARG A 34 3.46 -6.62 -10.35
CA ARG A 34 4.68 -6.00 -10.88
C ARG A 34 4.38 -5.09 -12.08
N ARG A 35 3.58 -5.57 -13.04
CA ARG A 35 3.18 -4.78 -14.21
C ARG A 35 2.41 -3.52 -13.81
N ALA A 36 1.57 -3.59 -12.78
CA ALA A 36 0.86 -2.42 -12.28
C ALA A 36 1.82 -1.39 -11.67
N VAL A 37 2.82 -1.82 -10.91
CA VAL A 37 3.85 -0.91 -10.37
C VAL A 37 4.65 -0.26 -11.49
N GLU A 38 5.06 -1.03 -12.52
CA GLU A 38 5.76 -0.52 -13.70
C GLU A 38 4.91 0.53 -14.44
N ARG A 39 3.65 0.20 -14.76
CA ARG A 39 2.70 1.11 -15.42
C ARG A 39 2.48 2.41 -14.66
N ILE A 40 2.27 2.34 -13.34
CA ILE A 40 2.10 3.52 -12.48
C ILE A 40 3.40 4.34 -12.43
N GLY A 41 4.56 3.68 -12.46
CA GLY A 41 5.85 4.35 -12.59
C GLY A 41 5.93 5.21 -13.85
N GLU A 42 5.56 4.64 -14.99
CA GLU A 42 5.53 5.34 -16.28
C GLU A 42 4.52 6.49 -16.30
N GLU A 43 3.27 6.22 -15.89
CA GLU A 43 2.15 7.17 -15.91
C GLU A 43 2.42 8.45 -15.10
N TYR A 44 3.07 8.31 -13.95
CA TYR A 44 3.39 9.43 -13.07
C TYR A 44 4.84 9.90 -13.14
N GLY A 45 5.64 9.40 -14.10
CA GLY A 45 7.04 9.79 -14.26
C GLY A 45 7.96 9.44 -13.08
N ILE A 46 7.66 8.35 -12.38
CA ILE A 46 8.41 7.85 -11.23
C ILE A 46 9.44 6.82 -11.71
N ALA A 47 10.70 7.25 -11.83
CA ALA A 47 11.78 6.37 -12.27
C ALA A 47 12.20 5.32 -11.23
N ASP A 48 12.15 5.65 -9.94
CA ASP A 48 12.46 4.70 -8.86
C ASP A 48 11.17 4.03 -8.36
N VAL A 49 10.96 2.78 -8.77
CA VAL A 49 9.82 1.95 -8.34
C VAL A 49 9.72 1.80 -6.82
N ASN A 50 10.81 2.01 -6.06
CA ASN A 50 10.77 1.99 -4.59
C ASN A 50 9.99 3.16 -3.98
N LEU A 51 9.64 4.18 -4.77
CA LEU A 51 8.75 5.27 -4.37
C LEU A 51 7.27 4.90 -4.46
N ILE A 52 6.96 3.74 -5.05
CA ILE A 52 5.61 3.20 -5.15
C ILE A 52 5.43 2.16 -4.03
N LYS A 53 4.34 2.30 -3.26
CA LYS A 53 4.06 1.43 -2.11
C LYS A 53 2.72 0.71 -2.27
N PRO A 54 2.73 -0.52 -2.80
CA PRO A 54 1.52 -1.27 -3.07
C PRO A 54 0.83 -1.80 -1.81
N GLY A 55 -0.49 -1.65 -1.80
CA GLY A 55 -1.35 -2.20 -0.77
C GLY A 55 -1.60 -1.28 0.41
N VAL A 56 -2.60 -1.68 1.19
CA VAL A 56 -3.18 -0.89 2.29
C VAL A 56 -2.14 -0.59 3.37
N GLY A 57 -1.52 -1.63 3.96
CA GLY A 57 -0.58 -1.44 5.07
C GLY A 57 0.66 -0.63 4.72
N GLU A 58 1.18 -0.75 3.49
CA GLU A 58 2.30 0.07 3.04
C GLU A 58 1.89 1.52 2.81
N THR A 59 0.72 1.76 2.20
CA THR A 59 0.16 3.10 1.99
C THR A 59 -0.11 3.81 3.31
N THR A 60 -0.65 3.10 4.30
CA THR A 60 -0.81 3.63 5.67
C THR A 60 0.54 4.05 6.25
N ARG A 61 1.59 3.26 6.09
CA ARG A 61 2.93 3.63 6.56
C ARG A 61 3.50 4.84 5.81
N VAL A 62 3.21 5.00 4.52
CA VAL A 62 3.57 6.19 3.76
C VAL A 62 2.90 7.43 4.34
N LEU A 63 1.57 7.38 4.52
CA LEU A 63 0.80 8.47 5.11
C LEU A 63 1.24 8.82 6.53
N LEU A 64 1.65 7.84 7.33
CA LEU A 64 2.07 8.09 8.71
C LEU A 64 3.51 8.60 8.84
N ARG A 65 4.40 8.28 7.89
CA ARG A 65 5.86 8.39 8.13
C ARG A 65 6.68 8.94 6.97
N ARG A 66 6.06 9.29 5.83
CA ARG A 66 6.74 9.78 4.62
C ARG A 66 6.04 11.04 4.11
N VAL A 67 6.51 11.54 2.98
CA VAL A 67 5.86 12.63 2.24
C VAL A 67 5.19 12.04 0.99
N PRO A 68 3.94 11.55 1.11
CA PRO A 68 3.15 11.23 -0.07
C PRO A 68 2.74 12.49 -0.82
N TRP A 69 2.59 12.35 -2.13
CA TRP A 69 2.01 13.40 -2.98
C TRP A 69 0.71 12.97 -3.65
N ARG A 70 0.45 11.65 -3.74
CA ARG A 70 -0.79 11.07 -4.28
C ARG A 70 -0.99 9.64 -3.77
N ILE A 71 -2.25 9.21 -3.73
CA ILE A 71 -2.64 7.80 -3.56
C ILE A 71 -3.46 7.39 -4.79
N VAL A 72 -3.17 6.21 -5.32
CA VAL A 72 -4.01 5.57 -6.35
C VAL A 72 -4.80 4.47 -5.67
N ALA A 73 -6.13 4.49 -5.77
CA ALA A 73 -7.03 3.57 -5.09
C ALA A 73 -7.87 2.80 -6.10
N ARG A 74 -8.14 1.53 -5.81
CA ARG A 74 -9.12 0.78 -6.58
C ARG A 74 -10.53 1.24 -6.21
N ARG A 75 -11.35 1.54 -7.20
CA ARG A 75 -12.70 2.11 -7.00
C ARG A 75 -13.58 1.23 -6.10
N ASP A 76 -13.51 -0.08 -6.28
CA ASP A 76 -14.32 -1.07 -5.54
C ASP A 76 -13.72 -1.46 -4.17
N ALA A 77 -12.66 -0.80 -3.70
CA ALA A 77 -11.94 -1.22 -2.51
C ALA A 77 -12.77 -1.12 -1.21
N GLY A 78 -13.84 -0.32 -1.22
CA GLY A 78 -14.83 -0.29 -0.14
C GLY A 78 -14.25 0.16 1.21
N PRO A 79 -14.73 -0.43 2.33
CA PRO A 79 -14.32 -0.07 3.69
C PRO A 79 -12.83 -0.30 4.00
N ASP A 80 -12.15 -1.15 3.23
CA ASP A 80 -10.71 -1.43 3.39
C ASP A 80 -9.86 -0.14 3.29
N LEU A 81 -10.39 0.92 2.66
CA LEU A 81 -9.70 2.21 2.48
C LEU A 81 -10.20 3.34 3.39
N ASP A 82 -11.11 3.11 4.33
CA ASP A 82 -11.67 4.21 5.13
C ASP A 82 -10.60 4.96 5.94
N HIS A 83 -9.69 4.22 6.56
CA HIS A 83 -8.55 4.81 7.26
C HIS A 83 -7.56 5.51 6.31
N ILE A 84 -7.44 5.05 5.05
CA ILE A 84 -6.62 5.71 4.03
C ILE A 84 -7.24 7.06 3.66
N ARG A 85 -8.56 7.11 3.42
CA ARG A 85 -9.30 8.34 3.11
C ARG A 85 -9.16 9.37 4.22
N LEU A 86 -9.37 8.94 5.47
CA LEU A 86 -9.20 9.81 6.64
C LEU A 86 -7.78 10.39 6.74
N LEU A 87 -6.75 9.55 6.64
CA LEU A 87 -5.36 9.99 6.74
C LEU A 87 -4.94 10.89 5.56
N ALA A 88 -5.43 10.60 4.36
CA ALA A 88 -5.17 11.39 3.16
C ALA A 88 -5.80 12.78 3.27
N GLU A 89 -7.06 12.86 3.70
CA GLU A 89 -7.78 14.12 3.96
C GLU A 89 -7.02 14.98 4.97
N GLN A 90 -6.65 14.42 6.13
CA GLN A 90 -5.90 15.14 7.17
C GLN A 90 -4.56 15.71 6.68
N ARG A 91 -3.94 15.05 5.70
CA ARG A 91 -2.64 15.45 5.14
C ARG A 91 -2.75 16.27 3.85
N GLY A 92 -3.96 16.45 3.32
CA GLY A 92 -4.20 17.09 2.03
C GLY A 92 -3.62 16.31 0.84
N VAL A 93 -3.57 14.98 0.93
CA VAL A 93 -3.07 14.11 -0.14
C VAL A 93 -4.25 13.68 -1.02
N PRO A 94 -4.22 13.93 -2.33
CA PRO A 94 -5.29 13.50 -3.22
C PRO A 94 -5.32 11.98 -3.37
N ILE A 95 -6.54 11.43 -3.48
CA ILE A 95 -6.79 10.04 -3.83
C ILE A 95 -7.40 10.01 -5.24
N GLU A 96 -6.79 9.24 -6.13
CA GLU A 96 -7.26 9.00 -7.48
C GLU A 96 -7.80 7.57 -7.60
N GLU A 97 -9.07 7.43 -8.02
CA GLU A 97 -9.72 6.12 -8.14
C GLU A 97 -9.64 5.55 -9.55
N VAL A 98 -9.18 4.30 -9.65
CA VAL A 98 -9.02 3.54 -10.90
C VAL A 98 -9.72 2.18 -10.80
N ASP A 99 -10.11 1.60 -11.94
CA ASP A 99 -10.86 0.33 -11.96
C ASP A 99 -9.93 -0.90 -11.94
N ASP A 100 -8.92 -0.93 -12.82
CA ASP A 100 -8.05 -2.11 -13.01
C ASP A 100 -6.74 -2.05 -12.22
N LEU A 101 -6.85 -2.07 -10.89
CA LEU A 101 -5.70 -2.15 -9.99
C LEU A 101 -5.63 -3.52 -9.27
N PRO A 102 -4.54 -4.30 -9.41
CA PRO A 102 -4.42 -5.57 -8.68
C PRO A 102 -4.30 -5.38 -7.17
N TYR A 103 -3.91 -4.18 -6.72
CA TYR A 103 -3.90 -3.77 -5.33
C TYR A 103 -5.15 -2.96 -4.97
N ARG A 104 -5.52 -2.94 -3.68
CA ARG A 104 -6.56 -2.04 -3.16
C ARG A 104 -6.17 -0.57 -3.27
N CYS A 105 -4.90 -0.25 -3.06
CA CYS A 105 -4.34 1.09 -3.24
C CYS A 105 -2.81 1.06 -3.40
N LEU A 106 -2.23 2.20 -3.76
CA LEU A 106 -0.80 2.47 -3.87
C LEU A 106 -0.51 3.85 -3.26
N GLY A 107 0.45 3.93 -2.35
CA GLY A 107 1.00 5.20 -1.87
C GLY A 107 2.17 5.65 -2.74
N LEU A 108 2.10 6.87 -3.30
CA LEU A 108 3.19 7.45 -4.10
C LEU A 108 3.99 8.43 -3.25
N ILE A 109 5.27 8.11 -3.00
CA ILE A 109 6.21 8.95 -2.25
C ILE A 109 6.79 10.01 -3.19
N HIS A 110 6.89 11.25 -2.71
CA HIS A 110 7.44 12.33 -3.52
C HIS A 110 8.95 12.09 -3.80
N PRO A 111 9.41 12.13 -5.06
CA PRO A 111 10.81 11.82 -5.42
C PRO A 111 11.85 12.76 -4.78
N GLN A 112 11.48 14.02 -4.57
CA GLN A 112 12.40 15.04 -4.05
C GLN A 112 12.45 15.13 -2.51
N TYR A 113 11.55 14.46 -1.79
CA TYR A 113 11.51 14.52 -0.32
C TYR A 113 11.94 13.19 0.29
N THR A 114 13.18 13.14 0.79
CA THR A 114 13.73 11.98 1.51
C THR A 114 13.36 12.00 3.00
N ARG A 115 13.65 10.90 3.71
CA ARG A 115 13.25 10.66 5.11
C ARG A 115 13.63 11.85 6.00
N GLY A 116 12.62 12.55 6.52
CA GLY A 116 12.79 13.71 7.41
C GLY A 116 11.88 14.89 7.07
N ALA A 117 11.33 14.94 5.86
CA ALA A 117 10.51 16.06 5.37
C ALA A 117 9.07 16.12 5.91
N THR A 118 8.72 15.34 6.94
CA THR A 118 7.56 15.66 7.77
C THR A 118 8.04 16.57 8.89
N GLY A 119 7.96 17.89 8.69
CA GLY A 119 7.89 18.83 9.82
C GLY A 119 6.71 18.46 10.73
N ALA A 120 6.62 19.06 11.93
CA ALA A 120 5.64 18.71 12.97
C ALA A 120 4.18 18.57 12.48
N ASP A 121 3.84 19.20 11.34
CA ASP A 121 2.49 19.23 10.77
C ASP A 121 2.21 18.18 9.67
N GLY A 122 3.21 17.46 9.17
CA GLY A 122 3.02 16.32 8.24
C GLY A 122 2.22 16.60 6.95
N LYS A 123 2.14 17.83 6.45
CA LYS A 123 1.32 18.14 5.26
C LYS A 123 2.00 17.68 3.96
N ALA A 124 1.19 17.36 2.94
CA ALA A 124 1.64 17.12 1.57
C ALA A 124 2.52 18.30 1.10
N ALA A 125 3.55 17.99 0.31
CA ALA A 125 4.47 19.01 -0.22
C ALA A 125 3.69 20.15 -0.89
N ARG A 126 4.03 21.39 -0.52
CA ARG A 126 3.64 22.60 -1.23
C ARG A 126 4.69 22.94 -2.26
#